data_AF-A0A937Q0Q8-F1
#
_entry.id   AF-A0A937Q0Q8-F1
#
_cell.length_a   1.000
_cell.length_b   1.000
_cell.length_c   1.000
_cell.angle_alpha   90.00
_cell.angle_beta   90.00
_cell.angle_gamma   90.00
#
_symmetry.space_group_name_H-M   'P 1'
#
loop_
_entity.id
_entity.type
_entity.pdbx_description
1 polymer ?
#
loop_
_entity_poly.entity_id
_entity_poly.type
_entity_poly.pdbx_seq_one_letter_code
_entity_poly.pdbx_strand_id
1 'polypeptide(L)'
;MTEERKCEICGKGFIPNKYRPNQSVCSSVECQYQRQLTNMAKWRGRNPNYFRYKETRDSSWRETCRSRSLEWRKKHKEYLKLYRDAHKERHRNYMRDYMREYRKRKGLDQGQAEKGE
;
A
#
# COMPACT_ATOMS: atom_id res chain seq x y z
N MET A 1 -24.02 -33.07 -10.75
CA MET A 1 -24.74 -32.25 -9.75
C MET A 1 -23.71 -31.33 -9.10
N THR A 2 -24.01 -30.03 -8.95
CA THR A 2 -23.11 -29.10 -8.25
C THR A 2 -23.20 -29.35 -6.75
N GLU A 3 -22.17 -29.95 -6.18
CA GLU A 3 -22.08 -30.21 -4.75
C GLU A 3 -21.91 -28.90 -3.97
N GLU A 4 -22.55 -28.83 -2.80
CA GLU A 4 -22.41 -27.69 -1.90
C GLU A 4 -21.01 -27.68 -1.28
N ARG A 5 -20.35 -26.51 -1.30
CA ARG A 5 -18.99 -26.33 -0.76
C ARG A 5 -18.99 -25.27 0.33
N LYS A 6 -18.02 -25.35 1.23
CA LYS A 6 -17.80 -24.32 2.25
C LYS A 6 -16.85 -23.25 1.72
N CYS A 7 -17.21 -21.99 1.95
CA CYS A 7 -16.37 -20.85 1.60
C CYS A 7 -15.12 -20.82 2.51
N GLU A 8 -13.93 -20.73 1.93
CA GLU A 8 -12.67 -20.61 2.68
C GLU A 8 -12.57 -19.34 3.55
N ILE A 9 -13.36 -18.31 3.24
CA ILE A 9 -13.26 -16.99 3.91
C ILE A 9 -14.31 -16.83 5.01
N CYS A 10 -15.58 -17.15 4.72
CA CYS A 10 -16.68 -16.97 5.68
C CYS A 10 -17.26 -18.27 6.24
N GLY A 11 -16.78 -19.43 5.79
CA GLY A 11 -17.23 -20.75 6.26
C GLY A 11 -18.63 -21.18 5.82
N LYS A 12 -19.42 -20.28 5.21
CA LYS A 12 -20.79 -20.55 4.77
C LYS A 12 -20.83 -21.54 3.61
N GLY A 13 -21.86 -22.39 3.58
CA GLY A 13 -22.19 -23.23 2.43
C GLY A 13 -22.54 -22.37 1.21
N PHE A 14 -22.08 -22.78 0.03
CA PHE A 14 -22.43 -22.16 -1.23
C PHE A 14 -22.37 -23.18 -2.37
N ILE A 15 -23.16 -22.92 -3.42
CA ILE A 15 -23.15 -23.70 -4.65
C ILE A 15 -22.17 -23.04 -5.63
N PRO A 16 -21.13 -23.75 -6.12
CA PRO A 16 -20.20 -23.23 -7.11
C PRO A 16 -20.89 -22.83 -8.41
N ASN A 17 -20.38 -21.81 -9.08
CA ASN A 17 -20.88 -21.42 -10.39
C ASN A 17 -20.62 -22.55 -11.43
N LYS A 18 -21.59 -22.81 -12.31
CA LYS A 18 -21.50 -23.76 -13.43
C LYS A 18 -20.20 -23.62 -14.25
N TYR A 19 -19.75 -22.39 -14.49
CA TYR A 19 -18.53 -22.12 -15.27
C TYR A 19 -17.24 -22.17 -14.46
N ARG A 20 -17.34 -22.24 -13.12
CA ARG A 20 -16.21 -22.34 -12.19
C ARG A 20 -16.51 -23.37 -11.11
N PRO A 21 -16.57 -24.66 -11.44
CA PRO A 21 -16.86 -25.73 -10.47
C PRO A 21 -15.80 -25.81 -9.36
N ASN A 22 -14.57 -25.37 -9.63
CA ASN A 22 -13.47 -25.34 -8.68
C ASN A 22 -13.45 -24.08 -7.79
N GLN A 23 -14.55 -23.34 -7.71
CA GLN A 23 -14.67 -22.17 -6.85
C GLN A 23 -14.52 -22.57 -5.37
N SER A 24 -13.59 -21.92 -4.66
CA SER A 24 -13.34 -22.14 -3.22
C SER A 24 -13.94 -21.06 -2.31
N VAL A 25 -14.35 -19.93 -2.89
CA VAL A 25 -14.87 -18.76 -2.18
C VAL A 25 -16.24 -18.39 -2.71
N CYS A 26 -17.23 -18.18 -1.84
CA CYS A 26 -18.60 -17.85 -2.22
C CYS A 26 -18.71 -16.50 -2.97
N SER A 27 -19.83 -16.28 -3.66
CA SER A 27 -20.06 -15.09 -4.51
C SER A 27 -20.35 -13.79 -3.75
N SER A 28 -20.30 -13.78 -2.41
CA SER A 28 -20.52 -12.56 -1.63
C SER A 28 -19.42 -11.52 -1.89
N VAL A 29 -19.81 -10.24 -1.94
CA VAL A 29 -18.89 -9.12 -2.28
C VAL A 29 -17.70 -9.09 -1.34
N GLU A 30 -17.95 -9.20 -0.02
CA GLU A 30 -16.90 -9.22 1.00
C GLU A 30 -15.88 -10.34 0.79
N CYS A 31 -16.34 -11.57 0.52
CA CYS A 31 -15.44 -12.69 0.30
C CYS A 31 -14.69 -12.57 -1.03
N GLN A 32 -15.34 -12.08 -2.08
CA GLN A 32 -14.69 -11.84 -3.37
C GLN A 32 -13.59 -10.78 -3.24
N TYR A 33 -13.86 -9.70 -2.51
CA TYR A 33 -12.90 -8.64 -2.23
C TYR A 33 -11.71 -9.16 -1.42
N GLN A 34 -11.96 -9.91 -0.35
CA GLN A 34 -10.90 -10.51 0.45
C GLN A 34 -10.05 -11.51 -0.35
N ARG A 35 -10.67 -12.32 -1.23
CA ARG A 35 -9.94 -13.20 -2.16
C ARG A 35 -9.06 -12.39 -3.10
N GLN A 36 -9.57 -11.30 -3.66
CA GLN A 36 -8.81 -10.42 -4.54
C GLN A 36 -7.58 -9.84 -3.82
N LEU A 37 -7.74 -9.33 -2.60
CA LEU A 37 -6.62 -8.81 -1.80
C LEU A 37 -5.57 -9.89 -1.52
N THR A 38 -6.01 -11.09 -1.14
CA THR A 38 -5.13 -12.23 -0.86
C THR A 38 -4.34 -12.65 -2.10
N ASN A 39 -5.03 -12.76 -3.25
CA ASN A 39 -4.39 -13.10 -4.52
C ASN A 39 -3.39 -12.03 -4.95
N MET A 40 -3.74 -10.75 -4.78
CA MET A 40 -2.83 -9.65 -5.08
C MET A 40 -1.59 -9.67 -4.18
N ALA A 41 -1.75 -9.96 -2.88
CA ALA A 41 -0.63 -10.09 -1.95
C ALA A 41 0.31 -11.25 -2.34
N LYS A 42 -0.24 -12.44 -2.62
CA LYS A 42 0.54 -13.60 -3.10
C LYS A 42 1.28 -13.28 -4.41
N TRP A 43 0.60 -12.62 -5.34
CA TRP A 43 1.21 -12.23 -6.61
C TRP A 43 2.34 -11.22 -6.42
N ARG A 44 2.16 -10.20 -5.57
CA ARG A 44 3.21 -9.21 -5.24
C ARG A 44 4.41 -9.84 -4.55
N GLY A 45 4.18 -10.83 -3.66
CA GLY A 45 5.25 -11.59 -3.03
C GLY A 45 6.09 -12.39 -4.03
N ARG A 46 5.45 -12.99 -5.05
CA ARG A 46 6.15 -13.68 -6.15
C ARG A 46 6.79 -12.73 -7.17
N ASN A 47 6.27 -11.51 -7.28
CA ASN A 47 6.68 -10.53 -8.29
C ASN A 47 7.13 -9.20 -7.65
N PRO A 48 8.15 -9.21 -6.78
CA PRO A 48 8.53 -8.03 -5.99
C PRO A 48 9.04 -6.86 -6.85
N ASN A 49 9.66 -7.16 -8.00
CA ASN A 49 10.27 -6.17 -8.88
C ASN A 49 9.39 -5.75 -10.07
N TYR A 50 8.18 -6.30 -10.21
CA TYR A 50 7.34 -6.06 -11.38
C TYR A 50 7.05 -4.57 -11.61
N PHE A 51 6.87 -3.81 -10.53
CA PHE A 51 6.63 -2.37 -10.62
C PHE A 51 7.90 -1.52 -10.61
N ARG A 52 9.05 -2.07 -10.21
CA ARG A 52 10.33 -1.32 -10.14
C ARG A 52 10.87 -0.95 -11.52
N TYR A 53 10.69 -1.81 -12.52
CA TYR A 53 11.24 -1.58 -13.86
C TYR A 53 10.71 -0.28 -14.52
N LYS A 54 9.40 -0.03 -14.42
CA LYS A 54 8.78 1.20 -14.94
C LYS A 54 9.20 2.44 -14.16
N GLU A 55 9.41 2.31 -12.85
CA GLU A 55 9.82 3.44 -12.00
C GLU A 55 11.26 3.92 -12.25
N THR A 56 12.15 3.02 -12.67
CA THR A 56 13.57 3.36 -12.90
C THR A 56 13.89 3.86 -14.30
N ARG A 57 13.18 3.37 -15.33
CA ARG A 57 13.55 3.65 -16.74
C ARG A 57 12.63 4.64 -17.46
N ASP A 58 11.41 4.85 -16.96
CA ASP A 58 10.42 5.69 -17.63
C ASP A 58 10.17 6.97 -16.83
N SER A 59 10.67 8.10 -17.34
CA SER A 59 10.45 9.43 -16.75
C SER A 59 8.97 9.84 -16.81
N SER A 60 8.24 9.43 -17.86
CA SER A 60 6.81 9.72 -18.01
C SER A 60 5.95 8.98 -16.97
N TRP A 61 6.41 7.80 -16.53
CA TRP A 61 5.77 7.04 -15.46
C TRP A 61 5.84 7.81 -14.13
N ARG A 62 7.01 8.38 -13.79
CA ARG A 62 7.18 9.21 -12.57
C ARG A 62 6.26 10.42 -12.60
N GLU A 63 6.20 11.11 -13.73
CA GLU A 63 5.31 12.27 -13.94
C GLU A 63 3.84 11.88 -13.74
N THR A 64 3.43 10.77 -14.36
CA THR A 64 2.07 10.23 -14.26
C THR A 64 1.72 9.85 -12.82
N CYS A 65 2.63 9.21 -12.09
CA CYS A 65 2.45 8.89 -10.67
C CYS A 65 2.30 10.16 -9.82
N ARG A 66 3.11 11.19 -10.08
CA ARG A 66 3.01 12.49 -9.40
C ARG A 66 1.66 13.14 -9.64
N SER A 67 1.22 13.21 -10.91
CA SER A 67 -0.07 13.79 -11.30
C SER A 67 -1.24 13.04 -10.68
N ARG A 68 -1.26 11.71 -10.77
CA ARG A 68 -2.31 10.88 -10.14
C ARG A 68 -2.36 11.06 -8.63
N SER A 69 -1.20 11.13 -7.96
CA SER A 69 -1.12 11.38 -6.53
C SER A 69 -1.67 12.76 -6.17
N LEU A 70 -1.36 13.80 -6.96
CA LEU A 70 -1.91 15.15 -6.77
C LEU A 70 -3.44 15.16 -6.96
N GLU A 71 -3.95 14.56 -8.02
CA GLU A 71 -5.40 14.47 -8.27
C GLU A 71 -6.12 13.71 -7.17
N TRP A 72 -5.57 12.60 -6.72
CA TRP A 72 -6.16 11.84 -5.62
C TRP A 72 -6.24 12.69 -4.36
N ARG A 73 -5.17 13.41 -4.01
CA ARG A 73 -5.15 14.33 -2.86
C ARG A 73 -6.12 15.50 -3.02
N LYS A 74 -6.32 16.01 -4.25
CA LYS A 74 -7.33 17.04 -4.55
C LYS A 74 -8.75 16.53 -4.33
N LYS A 75 -9.05 15.29 -4.74
CA LYS A 75 -10.37 14.66 -4.59
C LYS A 75 -10.65 14.19 -3.15
N HIS A 76 -9.63 13.81 -2.40
CA HIS A 76 -9.77 13.17 -1.09
C HIS A 76 -9.26 14.05 0.07
N LYS A 77 -9.59 15.35 0.05
CA LYS A 77 -9.15 16.30 1.08
C LYS A 77 -9.66 15.93 2.48
N GLU A 78 -10.93 15.56 2.59
CA GLU A 78 -11.54 15.17 3.87
C GLU A 78 -10.90 13.91 4.45
N TYR A 79 -10.64 12.91 3.62
CA TYR A 79 -9.90 11.71 4.04
C TYR A 79 -8.53 12.08 4.61
N LEU A 80 -7.77 12.96 3.93
CA LEU A 80 -6.46 13.40 4.39
C LEU A 80 -6.53 14.16 5.73
N LYS A 81 -7.57 14.96 5.93
CA LYS A 81 -7.82 15.68 7.18
C LYS A 81 -8.06 14.69 8.32
N LEU A 82 -9.01 13.79 8.15
CA LEU A 82 -9.33 12.74 9.13
C LEU A 82 -8.12 11.86 9.42
N TYR A 83 -7.37 11.47 8.39
CA TYR A 83 -6.15 10.68 8.55
C TYR A 83 -5.10 11.42 9.37
N ARG A 84 -4.85 12.70 9.07
CA ARG A 84 -3.93 13.54 9.85
C ARG A 84 -4.38 13.66 11.29
N ASP A 85 -5.66 13.91 11.54
CA ASP A 85 -6.22 14.04 12.87
C ASP A 85 -6.06 12.75 13.69
N ALA A 86 -6.40 11.60 13.11
CA ALA A 86 -6.24 10.29 13.74
C ALA A 86 -4.78 9.89 14.01
N HIS A 87 -3.82 10.45 13.27
CA HIS A 87 -2.40 10.08 13.36
C HIS A 87 -1.49 11.23 13.85
N LYS A 88 -2.06 12.28 14.47
CA LYS A 88 -1.31 13.46 14.93
C LYS A 88 -0.12 13.10 15.82
N GLU A 89 -0.32 12.20 16.77
CA GLU A 89 0.71 11.81 17.72
C GLU A 89 1.89 11.09 17.05
N ARG A 90 1.59 10.11 16.19
CA ARG A 90 2.60 9.43 15.39
C ARG A 90 3.39 10.42 14.53
N HIS A 91 2.72 11.39 13.92
CA HIS A 91 3.37 12.43 13.12
C HIS A 91 4.27 13.33 13.98
N ARG A 92 3.84 13.72 15.19
CA ARG A 92 4.68 14.50 16.12
C ARG A 92 5.95 13.75 16.53
N ASN A 93 5.83 12.47 16.86
CA ASN A 93 6.98 11.63 17.23
C ASN A 93 7.94 11.48 16.05
N TYR A 94 7.42 11.16 14.87
CA TYR A 94 8.20 11.11 13.63
C TYR A 94 8.96 12.42 13.38
N MET A 95 8.29 13.58 13.48
CA MET A 95 8.93 14.88 13.25
C MET A 95 10.00 15.20 14.31
N ARG A 96 9.78 14.82 15.57
CA ARG A 96 10.78 14.98 16.64
C ARG A 96 12.04 14.18 16.33
N ASP A 97 11.89 12.92 15.97
CA ASP A 97 13.00 12.02 15.65
C ASP A 97 13.71 12.47 14.37
N TYR A 98 12.95 12.84 13.35
CA TYR A 98 13.47 13.41 12.11
C TYR A 98 14.33 14.66 12.37
N MET A 99 13.85 15.60 13.20
CA MET A 99 14.61 16.82 13.52
C MET A 99 15.85 16.53 14.37
N ARG A 100 15.81 15.52 15.24
CA ARG A 100 16.98 15.06 16.00
C ARG A 100 18.06 14.52 15.07
N GLU A 101 17.69 13.63 14.16
CA GLU A 101 18.60 13.07 13.14
C GLU A 101 19.13 14.16 12.20
N TYR A 102 18.27 15.09 11.78
CA TYR A 102 18.67 16.22 10.93
C TYR A 102 19.73 17.08 11.60
N ARG A 103 19.54 17.46 12.87
CA ARG A 103 20.53 18.24 13.64
C ARG A 103 21.83 17.49 13.83
N LYS A 104 21.77 16.18 14.12
CA LYS A 104 22.95 15.33 14.23
C LYS A 104 23.75 15.32 12.93
N ARG A 105 23.08 15.14 11.77
CA ARG A 105 23.71 15.23 10.44
C ARG A 105 24.31 16.60 10.18
N LYS A 106 23.60 17.68 10.47
CA LYS A 106 24.09 19.06 10.28
C LYS A 106 25.29 19.38 11.18
N GLY A 107 25.30 18.92 12.42
CA GLY A 107 26.43 19.07 13.33
C GLY A 107 27.65 18.23 12.92
N LEU A 108 27.43 17.06 12.33
CA LEU A 108 28.51 16.24 11.74
C LEU A 108 29.13 16.88 10.49
N ASP A 109 28.32 17.51 9.63
CA ASP A 109 28.79 18.30 8.48
C ASP A 109 29.67 19.48 8.94
N GLN A 110 29.28 20.17 10.02
CA GLN A 110 30.04 21.31 10.56
C GLN A 110 31.35 20.87 11.23
N GLY A 111 31.33 19.77 12.00
CA GLY A 111 32.55 19.23 12.64
C GLY A 111 33.53 18.56 11.68
N GLN A 112 33.11 18.21 10.46
CA GLN A 112 34.01 17.77 9.38
C GLN A 112 34.64 18.95 8.61
N ALA A 113 33.94 20.09 8.52
CA ALA A 113 34.48 21.30 7.90
C ALA A 113 35.60 21.94 8.74
N GLU A 114 35.50 21.92 10.07
CA GLU A 114 36.51 22.52 10.99
C GLU A 114 37.77 21.65 11.22
N LYS A 115 37.77 20.38 10.81
CA LYS A 115 38.94 19.47 10.94
C LYS A 115 39.76 19.32 9.65
N GLY A 116 39.37 20.04 8.60
CA GLY A 116 40.01 20.00 7.29
C GLY A 116 40.88 21.22 6.97
N GLU A 117 41.15 22.08 7.95
CA GLU A 117 42.04 23.25 7.85
C GLU A 117 43.37 23.01 8.59
#